data_AF-A0A0A1U2U3-F1
#
_entry.id   AF-A0A0A1U2U3-F1
#
_cell.length_a   1.000
_cell.length_b   1.000
_cell.length_c   1.000
_cell.angle_alpha   90.00
_cell.angle_beta   90.00
_cell.angle_gamma   90.00
#
_symmetry.space_group_name_H-M   'P 1'
#
loop_
_entity.id
_entity.type
_entity.pdbx_description
1 polymer ?
#
loop_
_entity_poly.entity_id
_entity_poly.type
_entity_poly.pdbx_seq_one_letter_code
_entity_poly.pdbx_strand_id
1 'polypeptide(L)' 'MQLDSYSLLIVSRFLMSAQDYINVISVCHKFGETLDKLHYNPLPITFVTSRLFPNIETQHLYTKSDI' A
#
# COMPACT_ATOMS: atom_id res chain seq x y z
N MET A 1 -1.73 18.45 -13.30
CA MET A 1 -1.54 17.88 -11.95
C MET A 1 -1.07 16.45 -12.15
N GLN A 2 0.16 16.12 -11.77
CA GLN A 2 0.66 14.74 -11.82
C GLN A 2 0.53 14.13 -10.42
N LEU A 3 0.32 12.82 -10.35
CA LEU A 3 0.27 12.12 -9.08
C LEU A 3 1.69 11.95 -8.54
N ASP A 4 2.02 12.70 -7.50
CA ASP A 4 3.33 12.61 -6.84
C ASP A 4 3.35 11.49 -5.80
N SER A 5 4.55 11.06 -5.40
CA SER A 5 4.71 9.97 -4.42
C SER A 5 3.95 10.23 -3.13
N TYR A 6 3.90 11.49 -2.66
CA TYR A 6 3.09 11.87 -1.49
C TYR A 6 1.59 11.79 -1.73
N SER A 7 1.12 12.20 -2.92
CA SER A 7 -0.29 12.04 -3.30
C SER A 7 -0.66 10.56 -3.35
N LEU A 8 0.24 9.70 -3.83
CA LEU A 8 0.02 8.26 -3.84
C LEU A 8 -0.04 7.65 -2.43
N LEU A 9 0.76 8.12 -1.46
CA LEU A 9 0.64 7.70 -0.04
C LEU A 9 -0.73 8.06 0.57
N ILE A 10 -1.38 9.10 0.08
CA ILE A 10 -2.75 9.44 0.51
C ILE A 10 -3.73 8.51 -0.20
N VAL A 11 -3.58 8.31 -1.51
CA VAL A 11 -4.43 7.45 -2.32
C VAL A 11 -4.36 5.98 -1.86
N SER A 12 -3.19 5.50 -1.39
CA SER A 12 -3.02 4.13 -0.93
C SER A 12 -4.00 3.77 0.19
N ARG A 13 -4.33 4.71 1.08
CA ARG A 13 -5.33 4.49 2.15
C ARG A 13 -6.74 4.17 1.64
N PHE A 14 -7.05 4.49 0.39
CA PHE A 14 -8.34 4.19 -0.26
C PHE A 14 -8.29 2.93 -1.12
N LEU A 15 -7.12 2.33 -1.32
CA LEU A 15 -6.98 1.08 -2.06
C LEU A 15 -7.38 -0.09 -1.14
N MET A 16 -8.42 -0.83 -1.53
CA MET A 16 -9.02 -1.89 -0.71
C MET A 16 -8.46 -3.28 -1.04
N SER A 17 -7.72 -3.43 -2.15
CA SER A 17 -7.23 -4.74 -2.57
C SER A 17 -5.75 -4.74 -2.92
N ALA A 18 -5.07 -5.86 -2.62
CA ALA A 18 -3.66 -6.07 -2.97
C ALA A 18 -3.40 -5.88 -4.48
N GLN A 19 -4.37 -6.26 -5.31
CA GLN A 19 -4.29 -6.11 -6.76
C GLN A 19 -4.19 -4.64 -7.18
N ASP A 20 -4.86 -3.72 -6.47
CA ASP A 20 -4.81 -2.30 -6.80
C ASP A 20 -3.40 -1.75 -6.58
N TYR A 21 -2.74 -2.17 -5.50
CA TYR A 21 -1.34 -1.83 -5.24
C TYR A 21 -0.41 -2.36 -6.34
N ILE A 22 -0.61 -3.61 -6.76
CA ILE A 22 0.18 -4.23 -7.84
C ILE A 22 -0.02 -3.47 -9.16
N ASN A 23 -1.26 -3.09 -9.48
CA ASN A 23 -1.56 -2.31 -10.67
C ASN A 23 -0.88 -0.94 -10.62
N VAL A 24 -0.94 -0.25 -9.47
CA VAL A 24 -0.30 1.05 -9.26
C VAL A 24 1.21 0.99 -9.46
N ILE A 25 1.90 0.00 -8.87
CA ILE A 25 3.36 -0.15 -9.06
C ILE A 25 3.73 -0.59 -10.47
N SER A 26 2.85 -1.36 -11.14
CA SER A 26 3.08 -1.81 -12.51
C SER A 26 2.94 -0.70 -13.55
N VAL A 27 2.25 0.40 -13.22
CA VAL A 27 2.10 1.55 -14.13
C VAL A 27 3.40 2.35 -14.24
N CYS A 28 4.14 2.51 -13.13
CA CYS A 28 5.35 3.35 -13.11
C CYS A 28 6.31 2.96 -11.98
N HIS A 29 7.60 2.82 -12.29
CA HIS A 29 8.66 2.48 -11.32
C HIS A 29 8.76 3.44 -10.12
N LYS A 30 8.40 4.74 -10.31
CA LYS A 30 8.36 5.75 -9.23
C LYS A 30 7.45 5.36 -8.06
N PHE A 31 6.43 4.54 -8.32
CA PHE A 31 5.46 4.12 -7.31
C PHE A 31 5.91 2.88 -6.54
N GLY A 32 6.86 2.10 -7.06
CA GLY A 32 7.49 1.00 -6.32
C GLY A 32 8.17 1.51 -5.04
N GLU A 33 9.03 2.51 -5.17
CA GLU A 33 9.68 3.18 -4.03
C GLU A 33 8.69 3.88 -3.08
N THR A 34 7.47 4.13 -3.53
CA THR A 34 6.44 4.75 -2.68
C THR A 34 5.85 3.74 -1.70
N LEU A 35 5.79 2.45 -2.06
CA LEU A 35 5.40 1.39 -1.11
C LEU A 35 6.46 1.16 -0.05
N ASP A 36 7.74 1.33 -0.38
CA ASP A 36 8.83 1.21 0.59
C ASP A 36 8.77 2.28 1.69
N LYS A 37 8.11 3.41 1.42
CA LYS A 37 7.87 4.51 2.37
C LYS A 37 6.66 4.26 3.28
N LEU A 38 5.92 3.18 3.08
CA LEU A 38 4.81 2.81 3.96
C LEU A 38 5.35 2.13 5.21
N HIS A 39 5.42 2.89 6.30
CA HIS A 39 5.79 2.38 7.62
C HIS A 39 4.61 1.73 8.38
N TYR A 40 3.42 1.70 7.78
CA TYR A 40 2.23 1.02 8.31
C TYR A 40 1.54 0.24 7.20
N ASN A 41 0.82 -0.82 7.56
CA ASN A 41 -0.02 -1.54 6.60
C ASN A 41 -1.39 -0.85 6.47
N PRO A 42 -1.75 -0.36 5.27
CA PRO A 42 -3.09 0.15 4.97
C PRO A 42 -4.13 -0.96 4.72
N LEU A 43 -3.66 -2.19 4.53
CA LEU A 43 -4.47 -3.38 4.27
C LEU A 43 -4.13 -4.50 5.27
N PRO A 44 -5.05 -5.46 5.47
CA PRO A 44 -4.74 -6.68 6.22
C PRO A 44 -3.51 -7.39 5.65
N ILE A 45 -2.54 -7.72 6.52
CA ILE A 45 -1.37 -8.49 6.14
C ILE A 45 -1.81 -9.94 5.90
N THR A 46 -1.63 -10.41 4.67
CA THR A 46 -1.85 -11.77 4.19
C THR A 46 -0.56 -12.24 3.52
N PHE A 47 -0.47 -13.51 3.13
CA PHE A 47 0.71 -14.04 2.44
C PHE A 47 1.10 -13.22 1.18
N VAL A 48 0.10 -12.66 0.49
CA VAL A 48 0.30 -11.84 -0.72
C VAL A 48 0.66 -10.40 -0.34
N THR A 49 -0.09 -9.76 0.55
CA THR A 49 0.13 -8.34 0.91
C THR A 49 1.38 -8.13 1.78
N SER A 50 1.85 -9.15 2.50
CA SER A 50 3.10 -9.08 3.26
C SER A 50 4.31 -8.78 2.38
N ARG A 51 4.29 -9.16 1.09
CA ARG A 51 5.38 -8.85 0.15
C ARG A 51 5.33 -7.43 -0.38
N LEU A 52 4.19 -6.75 -0.27
CA LEU A 52 3.99 -5.38 -0.76
C LEU A 52 4.48 -4.32 0.22
N PHE A 53 4.59 -4.65 1.51
CA PHE A 53 4.97 -3.72 2.56
C PHE A 53 6.21 -4.24 3.32
N PRO A 54 7.42 -4.16 2.73
CA PRO A 54 8.62 -4.74 3.31
C PRO A 54 9.13 -4.00 4.56
N ASN A 55 8.84 -2.69 4.68
CA ASN A 55 9.39 -1.82 5.73
C ASN A 55 8.35 -1.37 6.77
N ILE A 56 7.39 -2.23 7.11
CA ILE A 56 6.39 -1.88 8.13
C ILE A 56 7.03 -1.78 9.52
N GLU A 57 6.81 -0.65 10.18
CA GLU A 57 7.19 -0.44 11.58
C GLU A 57 5.98 -0.66 12.51
N THR A 58 4.79 -0.30 12.03
CA THR A 58 3.52 -0.42 12.75
C THR A 58 2.56 -1.34 12.01
N GLN A 59 2.10 -2.41 12.67
CA GLN A 59 1.08 -3.31 12.16
C GLN A 59 -0.31 -2.94 12.69
N HIS A 60 -1.19 -2.45 11.81
CA HIS A 60 -2.63 -2.40 12.03
C HIS A 60 -3.28 -3.76 11.80
N LEU A 61 -4.00 -4.22 12.83
CA LEU A 61 -4.83 -5.41 12.74
C LEU A 61 -6.22 -5.00 12.26
N TYR A 62 -6.62 -5.54 11.13
CA TYR A 62 -7.95 -5.33 10.55
C TYR A 62 -8.81 -6.56 10.86
N THR A 63 -9.96 -6.36 11.50
CA THR A 63 -10.95 -7.42 11.68
C THR A 63 -11.95 -7.40 10.53
N LYS A 64 -12.74 -8.47 10.36
CA LYS A 64 -13.79 -8.54 9.32
C LYS A 64 -14.83 -7.41 9.41
N SER A 65 -14.87 -6.68 10.53
CA SER A 65 -15.77 -5.55 10.75
C SER A 65 -15.19 -4.21 10.30
N ASP A 66 -13.88 -4.14 10.02
CA ASP A 66 -13.14 -2.92 9.65
C ASP A 66 -12.93 -2.77 8.12
N ILE A 67 -13.31 -3.78 7.34
CA ILE A 67 -13.10 -3.91 5.88
C ILE A 67 -14.45 -3.87 5.16
#